data_AF-A0A7I4YL90-F1
#
_entry.id   AF-A0A7I4YL90-F1
#
_cell.length_a   1.000
_cell.length_b   1.000
_cell.length_c   1.000
_cell.angle_alpha   90.00
_cell.angle_beta   90.00
_cell.angle_gamma   90.00
#
_symmetry.space_group_name_H-M   'P 1'
#
loop_
_entity.id
_entity.type
_entity.pdbx_description
1 polymer ?
#
loop_
_entity_poly.entity_id
_entity_poly.type
_entity_poly.pdbx_seq_one_letter_code
_entity_poly.pdbx_strand_id
1 'polypeptide(L)'
;MSVSEEELFDSTTEEKIRHLVSLFSTKKPDDIDMTFDIRKDINVDHNYFFEMLAGAITYHFKLETDPETVEAFSTLKDIVDYVDSRQ
;
A
#
# COMPACT_ATOMS: atom_id res chain seq x y z
N MET A 1 -17.15 5.48 18.35
CA MET A 1 -17.39 5.09 16.95
C MET A 1 -16.53 3.88 16.71
N SER A 2 -17.16 2.71 16.63
CA SER A 2 -16.47 1.48 16.27
C SER A 2 -16.55 1.40 14.76
N VAL A 3 -15.43 1.58 14.07
CA VAL A 3 -15.34 1.22 12.65
C VAL A 3 -15.40 -0.31 12.64
N SER A 4 -16.53 -0.86 12.20
CA SER A 4 -16.74 -2.31 12.14
C SER A 4 -15.92 -2.86 10.99
N GLU A 5 -15.33 -4.05 11.16
CA GLU A 5 -14.55 -4.78 10.16
C GLU A 5 -15.27 -4.93 8.79
N GLU A 6 -16.59 -4.72 8.73
CA GLU A 6 -17.41 -4.69 7.52
C GLU A 6 -17.13 -3.51 6.56
N GLU A 7 -16.71 -2.32 7.01
CA GLU A 7 -16.45 -1.18 6.09
C GLU A 7 -15.16 -1.33 5.27
N LEU A 8 -14.26 -2.24 5.66
CA LEU A 8 -13.03 -2.52 4.92
C LEU A 8 -13.28 -3.38 3.66
N PHE A 9 -14.40 -4.11 3.58
CA PHE A 9 -14.65 -5.06 2.50
C PHE A 9 -15.07 -4.41 1.17
N ASP A 10 -15.61 -3.20 1.18
CA ASP A 10 -16.04 -2.47 -0.04
C ASP A 10 -15.09 -1.32 -0.45
N SER A 11 -13.93 -1.22 0.22
CA SER A 11 -12.94 -0.19 -0.10
C SER A 11 -12.19 -0.49 -1.41
N THR A 12 -11.92 0.57 -2.16
CA THR A 12 -11.18 0.53 -3.43
C THR A 12 -9.74 0.04 -3.24
N THR A 13 -9.09 -0.43 -4.30
CA THR A 13 -7.65 -0.76 -4.28
C THR A 13 -6.83 0.41 -3.74
N GLU A 14 -7.13 1.62 -4.21
CA GLU A 14 -6.49 2.85 -3.75
C GLU A 14 -6.60 3.02 -2.23
N GLU A 15 -7.81 2.94 -1.67
CA GLU A 15 -8.02 3.11 -0.23
C GLU A 15 -7.27 2.05 0.58
N LYS A 16 -7.31 0.79 0.17
CA LYS A 16 -6.59 -0.29 0.83
C LYS A 16 -5.07 -0.04 0.82
N ILE A 17 -4.50 0.28 -0.33
CA ILE A 17 -3.06 0.55 -0.44
C ILE A 17 -2.68 1.82 0.32
N ARG A 18 -3.49 2.88 0.26
CA ARG A 18 -3.32 4.12 1.02
C ARG A 18 -3.26 3.86 2.52
N HIS A 19 -4.19 3.06 3.04
CA HIS A 19 -4.17 2.64 4.44
C HIS A 19 -2.91 1.85 4.77
N LEU A 20 -2.50 0.89 3.93
CA LEU A 20 -1.29 0.09 4.15
C LEU A 20 -0.03 0.97 4.21
N VAL A 21 0.18 1.87 3.24
CA VAL A 21 1.38 2.72 3.23
C VAL A 21 1.39 3.73 4.37
N SER A 22 0.21 4.18 4.83
CA SER A 22 0.10 5.11 5.96
C SER A 22 0.71 4.55 7.24
N LEU A 23 0.66 3.22 7.45
CA LEU A 23 1.24 2.54 8.60
C LEU A 23 2.77 2.68 8.68
N PHE A 24 3.41 2.96 7.55
CA PHE A 24 4.85 3.11 7.41
C PHE A 24 5.26 4.57 7.18
N SER A 25 4.34 5.52 7.33
CA SER A 25 4.62 6.94 7.13
C SER A 25 4.20 7.74 8.36
N THR A 26 4.56 9.02 8.39
CA THR A 26 4.02 9.97 9.39
C THR A 26 2.71 10.61 8.95
N LYS A 27 2.27 10.37 7.70
CA LYS A 27 1.05 10.93 7.11
C LYS A 27 -0.16 10.06 7.47
N LYS A 28 -1.31 10.69 7.66
CA LYS A 28 -2.58 9.97 7.80
C LYS A 28 -3.03 9.47 6.42
N PRO A 29 -3.87 8.42 6.33
CA PRO A 29 -4.42 7.96 5.07
C PRO A 29 -4.96 9.11 4.22
N ASP A 30 -5.79 9.99 4.80
CA ASP A 30 -6.42 11.12 4.09
C ASP A 30 -5.42 12.14 3.49
N ASP A 31 -4.17 12.15 3.95
CA ASP A 31 -3.10 13.04 3.47
C ASP A 31 -2.20 12.35 2.41
N ILE A 32 -2.53 11.11 2.02
CA ILE A 32 -1.77 10.30 1.05
C ILE A 32 -2.57 10.20 -0.25
N ASP A 33 -2.04 10.80 -1.30
CA ASP A 33 -2.60 10.74 -2.64
C ASP A 33 -1.76 9.84 -3.58
N MET A 34 -2.23 9.69 -4.82
CA MET A 34 -1.57 8.89 -5.87
C MET A 34 -0.12 9.32 -6.17
N THR A 35 0.29 10.54 -5.82
CA THR A 35 1.63 11.08 -6.05
C THR A 35 2.57 10.88 -4.86
N PHE A 36 2.07 10.35 -3.74
CA PHE A 36 2.86 10.05 -2.54
C PHE A 36 4.09 9.20 -2.90
N ASP A 37 5.28 9.68 -2.53
CA ASP A 37 6.55 9.09 -2.92
C ASP A 37 6.97 8.05 -1.87
N ILE A 38 6.81 6.77 -2.21
CA ILE A 38 7.10 5.65 -1.30
C ILE A 38 8.60 5.42 -1.06
N ARG A 39 9.47 6.22 -1.67
CA ARG A 39 10.91 6.17 -1.42
C ARG A 39 11.34 7.28 -0.48
N LYS A 40 10.59 8.39 -0.42
CA LYS A 40 10.93 9.55 0.41
C LYS A 40 10.05 9.73 1.63
N ASP A 41 8.78 9.37 1.56
CA ASP A 41 7.78 9.70 2.58
C ASP A 41 7.59 8.60 3.64
N ILE A 42 8.23 7.44 3.45
CA ILE A 42 8.23 6.32 4.40
C ILE A 42 9.22 6.60 5.55
N ASN A 43 8.86 6.22 6.78
CA ASN A 43 9.65 6.50 7.99
C ASN A 43 10.31 5.25 8.61
N VAL A 44 10.34 4.14 7.87
CA VAL A 44 11.01 2.89 8.25
C VAL A 44 12.12 2.56 7.26
N ASP A 45 12.92 1.52 7.57
CA ASP A 45 13.88 0.97 6.61
C ASP A 45 13.18 0.50 5.33
N HIS A 46 13.76 0.81 4.17
CA HIS A 46 13.15 0.52 2.87
C HIS A 46 13.02 -0.97 2.60
N ASN A 47 14.02 -1.78 2.97
CA ASN A 47 13.95 -3.23 2.75
C ASN A 47 12.83 -3.84 3.59
N TYR A 48 12.72 -3.41 4.85
CA TYR A 48 11.60 -3.81 5.71
C TYR A 48 10.24 -3.39 5.12
N PHE A 49 10.14 -2.16 4.61
CA PHE A 49 8.91 -1.68 3.96
C PHE A 49 8.55 -2.53 2.73
N PHE A 50 9.51 -2.84 1.86
CA PHE A 50 9.26 -3.66 0.66
C PHE A 50 8.81 -5.08 1.01
N GLU A 51 9.44 -5.72 1.99
CA GLU A 51 9.03 -7.05 2.47
C GLU A 51 7.61 -7.03 3.02
N MET A 52 7.30 -6.05 3.88
CA MET A 52 5.99 -5.96 4.51
C MET A 52 4.89 -5.63 3.51
N LEU A 53 5.14 -4.70 2.58
CA LEU A 53 4.17 -4.30 1.57
C LEU A 53 3.90 -5.43 0.57
N ALA A 54 4.94 -6.16 0.13
CA ALA A 54 4.77 -7.33 -0.74
C ALA A 54 3.92 -8.42 -0.07
N GLY A 55 4.17 -8.70 1.22
CA GLY A 55 3.36 -9.63 2.01
C GLY A 55 1.91 -9.16 2.19
N ALA A 56 1.70 -7.86 2.44
CA ALA A 56 0.37 -7.29 2.55
C ALA A 56 -0.41 -7.35 1.24
N ILE A 57 0.23 -7.04 0.10
CA ILE A 57 -0.39 -7.15 -1.23
C ILE A 57 -0.79 -8.60 -1.49
N THR A 58 0.11 -9.55 -1.24
CA THR A 58 -0.15 -10.99 -1.39
C THR A 58 -1.33 -11.46 -0.54
N TYR A 59 -1.39 -11.03 0.72
CA TYR A 59 -2.43 -11.44 1.64
C TYR A 59 -3.81 -10.86 1.30
N HIS A 60 -3.89 -9.54 1.07
CA HIS A 60 -5.14 -8.80 0.90
C HIS A 60 -5.72 -8.90 -0.52
N PHE A 61 -4.87 -8.97 -1.54
CA PHE A 61 -5.29 -8.98 -2.94
C PHE A 61 -5.14 -10.34 -3.63
N LYS A 62 -4.62 -11.35 -2.92
CA LYS A 62 -4.34 -12.70 -3.47
C LYS A 62 -3.43 -12.66 -4.70
N LEU A 63 -2.53 -11.68 -4.72
CA LEU A 63 -1.58 -11.44 -5.80
C LEU A 63 -0.17 -11.72 -5.32
N GLU A 64 0.43 -12.83 -5.77
CA GLU A 64 1.83 -13.15 -5.45
C GLU A 64 2.75 -11.99 -5.87
N THR A 65 3.31 -11.31 -4.87
CA THR A 65 4.17 -10.14 -5.03
C THR A 65 5.42 -10.35 -4.20
N ASP A 66 6.58 -10.04 -4.79
CA ASP A 66 7.87 -10.08 -4.13
C ASP A 66 8.40 -8.66 -3.80
N PRO A 67 9.36 -8.53 -2.87
CA PRO A 67 9.91 -7.23 -2.48
C PRO A 67 10.63 -6.51 -3.62
N GLU A 68 11.26 -7.22 -4.56
CA GLU A 68 11.98 -6.64 -5.71
C GLU A 68 11.01 -5.92 -6.65
N THR A 69 9.80 -6.47 -6.82
CA THR A 69 8.71 -5.85 -7.55
C THR A 69 8.27 -4.55 -6.87
N VAL A 70 8.14 -4.56 -5.54
CA VAL A 70 7.76 -3.38 -4.77
C VAL A 70 8.84 -2.30 -4.80
N GLU A 71 10.12 -2.70 -4.73
CA GLU A 71 11.27 -1.79 -4.82
C GLU A 71 11.26 -0.99 -6.14
N ALA A 72 10.75 -1.57 -7.24
CA ALA A 72 10.64 -0.88 -8.53
C ALA A 72 9.63 0.28 -8.52
N PHE A 73 8.70 0.32 -7.57
CA PHE A 73 7.69 1.37 -7.46
C PHE A 73 8.27 2.67 -6.86
N SER A 74 7.73 3.80 -7.29
CA SER A 74 8.13 5.13 -6.80
C SER A 74 6.98 5.84 -6.09
N THR A 75 5.74 5.56 -6.48
CA THR A 75 4.55 6.25 -5.98
C THR A 75 3.45 5.31 -5.54
N LEU A 76 2.48 5.83 -4.77
CA LEU A 76 1.24 5.09 -4.46
C LEU A 76 0.55 4.61 -5.74
N LYS A 77 0.51 5.45 -6.78
CA LYS A 77 -0.08 5.10 -8.08
C LYS A 77 0.54 3.85 -8.69
N ASP A 78 1.86 3.70 -8.62
CA ASP A 78 2.54 2.54 -9.20
C ASP A 78 2.05 1.24 -8.54
N ILE A 79 1.82 1.26 -7.23
CA ILE A 79 1.31 0.11 -6.48
C ILE A 79 -0.15 -0.17 -6.85
N VAL A 80 -0.99 0.86 -6.91
CA VAL A 80 -2.41 0.72 -7.27
C VAL A 80 -2.56 0.18 -8.69
N ASP A 81 -1.86 0.78 -9.66
CA ASP A 81 -1.88 0.33 -11.05
C ASP A 81 -1.38 -1.12 -11.18
N TYR A 82 -0.34 -1.48 -10.41
CA TYR A 82 0.18 -2.86 -10.37
C TYR A 82 -0.88 -3.86 -9.92
N VAL A 83 -1.60 -3.56 -8.84
CA VAL A 83 -2.66 -4.42 -8.31
C VAL A 83 -3.85 -4.48 -9.26
N ASP A 84 -4.39 -3.32 -9.68
CA ASP A 84 -5.56 -3.24 -10.54
C ASP A 84 -5.34 -3.91 -11.91
N SER A 85 -4.12 -3.84 -12.45
CA SER A 85 -3.77 -4.52 -13.72
C SER A 85 -3.78 -6.05 -13.64
N ARG A 86 -3.89 -6.63 -12.45
CA ARG A 86 -3.80 -8.08 -12.19
C ARG A 86 -5.04 -8.65 -11.47
N GLN A 87 -6.08 -7.84 -11.30
CA GLN A 87 -7.40 -8.26 -10.84
C GLN A 87 -8.32 -8.56 -12.02
#